data_AF-A0A519P4A5-F1
#
_entry.id   AF-A0A519P4A5-F1
#
_cell.length_a   1.000
_cell.length_b   1.000
_cell.length_c   1.000
_cell.angle_alpha   90.00
_cell.angle_beta   90.00
_cell.angle_gamma   90.00
#
_symmetry.space_group_name_H-M   'P 1'
#
loop_
_entity.id
_entity.type
_entity.pdbx_description
1 polymer ?
#
loop_
_entity_poly.entity_id
_entity_poly.type
_entity_poly.pdbx_seq_one_letter_code
_entity_poly.pdbx_strand_id
1 'polypeptide(L)'
;MRDVSPKGLATILVCAGGGLAAPRGGRLSALSKRLISGEDFTSTLSGARIVAEGDTVIVGREPGDLRRCAVPDVALEPGRAVVWDGRYELTAREPGWTVTAALGRLARLSPADRKIVRRAPAWARGALPVLYREDGGDTVLAGRRAEVRNLAPRRLKHALGETTQEADLFLAVHGETPPTDLFSFEDNKHDAPHGPPRDREP
;
A
#
# COMPACT_ATOMS: atom_id res chain seq x y z
N MET A 1 14.48 -0.53 17.00
CA MET A 1 13.63 -1.23 18.01
C MET A 1 12.19 -1.27 17.51
N ARG A 2 11.62 -2.47 17.30
CA ARG A 2 10.29 -2.68 16.70
C ARG A 2 9.20 -2.82 17.76
N ASP A 3 9.14 -1.89 18.70
CA ASP A 3 8.16 -1.95 19.80
C ASP A 3 6.82 -1.36 19.36
N VAL A 4 5.78 -2.21 19.40
CA VAL A 4 4.41 -1.85 19.06
C VAL A 4 3.51 -2.50 20.10
N SER A 5 2.61 -1.71 20.69
CA SER A 5 1.64 -2.24 21.65
C SER A 5 0.84 -3.42 21.06
N PRO A 6 0.45 -4.45 21.84
CA PRO A 6 -0.33 -5.58 21.33
C PRO A 6 -1.63 -5.15 20.64
N LYS A 7 -2.28 -4.10 21.15
CA LYS A 7 -3.47 -3.50 20.53
C LYS A 7 -3.13 -2.86 19.19
N GLY A 8 -2.04 -2.07 19.12
CA GLY A 8 -1.56 -1.47 17.88
C GLY A 8 -1.22 -2.53 16.83
N LEU A 9 -0.52 -3.60 17.22
CA LEU A 9 -0.18 -4.71 16.32
C LEU A 9 -1.45 -5.41 15.81
N ALA A 10 -2.42 -5.70 16.67
CA ALA A 10 -3.69 -6.29 16.26
C ALA A 10 -4.43 -5.40 15.24
N THR A 11 -4.48 -4.08 15.49
CA THR A 11 -5.10 -3.10 14.58
C THR A 11 -4.39 -3.06 13.23
N ILE A 12 -3.06 -3.03 13.20
CA ILE A 12 -2.25 -3.06 11.97
C ILE A 12 -2.60 -4.29 11.14
N LEU A 13 -2.66 -5.47 11.78
CA LEU A 13 -2.95 -6.73 11.09
C LEU A 13 -4.35 -6.76 10.49
N VAL A 14 -5.36 -6.23 11.18
CA VAL A 14 -6.74 -6.13 10.65
C VAL A 14 -6.80 -5.18 9.46
N CYS A 15 -6.21 -4.00 9.60
CA CYS A 15 -6.21 -2.98 8.55
C CYS A 15 -5.48 -3.47 7.29
N ALA A 16 -4.31 -4.08 7.46
CA ALA A 16 -3.51 -4.61 6.35
C ALA A 16 -4.12 -5.88 5.74
N GLY A 17 -4.73 -6.73 6.57
CA GLY A 17 -5.37 -7.97 6.16
C GLY A 17 -6.75 -7.79 5.53
N GLY A 18 -7.41 -6.63 5.69
CA GLY A 18 -8.76 -6.39 5.16
C GLY A 18 -9.89 -7.10 5.93
N GLY A 19 -9.58 -7.74 7.05
CA GLY A 19 -10.55 -8.44 7.88
C GLY A 19 -11.34 -7.51 8.81
N LEU A 20 -12.37 -8.06 9.46
CA LEU A 20 -13.20 -7.34 10.45
C LEU A 20 -12.86 -7.70 11.91
N ALA A 21 -12.16 -8.84 12.12
CA ALA A 21 -11.88 -9.36 13.46
C ALA A 21 -10.39 -9.31 13.79
N ALA A 22 -10.06 -8.65 14.90
CA ALA A 22 -8.70 -8.60 15.44
C ALA A 22 -8.20 -10.00 15.83
N PRO A 23 -6.95 -10.38 15.46
CA PRO A 23 -6.32 -11.55 16.05
C PRO A 23 -6.24 -11.37 17.57
N ARG A 24 -6.57 -12.42 18.31
CA ARG A 24 -6.45 -12.47 19.77
C ARG A 24 -5.66 -13.71 20.19
N GLY A 25 -5.12 -13.68 21.40
CA GLY A 25 -4.50 -14.85 22.04
C GLY A 25 -3.04 -15.09 21.68
N GLY A 26 -2.56 -16.31 21.95
CA GLY A 26 -1.13 -16.64 22.01
C GLY A 26 -0.32 -16.37 20.74
N ARG A 27 -0.95 -16.44 19.55
CA ARG A 27 -0.28 -16.12 18.27
C ARG A 27 0.09 -14.63 18.16
N LEU A 28 -0.77 -13.73 18.63
CA LEU A 28 -0.48 -12.29 18.66
C LEU A 28 0.65 -12.02 19.67
N SER A 29 0.58 -12.61 20.86
CA SER A 29 1.62 -12.45 21.89
C SER A 29 2.98 -12.98 21.43
N ALA A 30 3.01 -14.12 20.73
CA ALA A 30 4.24 -14.65 20.15
C ALA A 30 4.83 -13.71 19.09
N LEU A 31 3.98 -13.14 18.23
CA LEU A 31 4.40 -12.18 17.22
C LEU A 31 4.99 -10.91 17.85
N SER A 32 4.32 -10.34 18.86
CA SER A 32 4.83 -9.17 19.60
C SER A 32 6.20 -9.43 20.22
N LYS A 33 6.41 -10.61 20.83
CA LYS A 33 7.70 -10.97 21.43
C LYS A 33 8.83 -11.02 20.40
N ARG A 34 8.57 -11.58 19.22
CA ARG A 34 9.57 -11.65 18.12
C ARG A 34 9.93 -10.28 17.55
N LEU A 35 8.96 -9.37 17.47
CA LEU A 35 9.21 -7.99 17.07
C LEU A 35 10.11 -7.28 18.09
N ILE A 36 9.78 -7.40 19.38
CA ILE A 36 10.55 -6.78 20.47
C ILE A 36 11.99 -7.33 20.50
N SER A 37 12.18 -8.63 20.26
CA SER A 37 13.52 -9.24 20.24
C SER A 37 14.38 -8.82 19.04
N GLY A 38 13.83 -8.07 18.09
CA GLY A 38 14.54 -7.68 16.86
C GLY A 38 14.81 -8.86 15.92
N GLU A 39 14.08 -9.97 16.07
CA GLU A 39 14.27 -11.14 15.21
C GLU A 39 13.81 -10.83 13.78
N ASP A 40 14.59 -11.22 12.79
CA ASP A 40 14.16 -11.17 11.40
C ASP A 40 13.31 -12.39 11.05
N PHE A 41 12.10 -12.13 10.55
CA PHE A 41 11.15 -13.19 10.26
C PHE A 41 10.12 -12.82 9.20
N THR A 42 9.54 -13.85 8.61
CA THR A 42 8.26 -13.76 7.90
C THR A 42 7.21 -14.58 8.63
N SER A 43 6.02 -14.01 8.83
CA SER A 43 4.88 -14.70 9.42
C SER A 43 3.57 -14.22 8.80
N THR A 44 2.49 -14.97 9.00
CA THR A 44 1.15 -14.60 8.54
C THR A 44 0.16 -14.72 9.68
N LEU A 45 -0.69 -13.71 9.88
CA LEU A 45 -1.74 -13.70 10.90
C LEU A 45 -2.94 -12.87 10.41
N SER A 46 -4.16 -13.42 10.53
CA SER A 46 -5.41 -12.75 10.14
C SER A 46 -5.42 -12.18 8.71
N GLY A 47 -4.89 -12.95 7.75
CA GLY A 47 -4.85 -12.53 6.34
C GLY A 47 -3.81 -11.44 6.03
N ALA A 48 -2.98 -11.06 7.01
CA ALA A 48 -1.84 -10.20 6.82
C ALA A 48 -0.53 -11.00 6.85
N ARG A 49 0.39 -10.65 5.97
CA ARG A 49 1.79 -11.05 5.99
C ARG A 49 2.60 -9.98 6.71
N ILE A 50 3.50 -10.43 7.58
CA ILE A 50 4.46 -9.61 8.31
C ILE A 50 5.84 -10.05 7.83
N VAL A 51 6.64 -9.10 7.36
CA VAL A 51 8.05 -9.29 7.03
C VAL A 51 8.84 -8.31 7.87
N ALA A 52 9.61 -8.83 8.81
CA ALA A 52 10.49 -8.06 9.67
C ALA A 52 11.94 -8.34 9.23
N GLU A 53 12.63 -7.34 8.68
CA GLU A 53 14.04 -7.39 8.26
C GLU A 53 14.82 -6.15 8.77
N GLY A 54 15.94 -6.35 9.47
CA GLY A 54 16.72 -5.29 10.13
C GLY A 54 15.94 -4.44 11.15
N ASP A 55 15.71 -3.15 10.87
CA ASP A 55 14.85 -2.27 11.69
C ASP A 55 13.47 -2.04 11.07
N THR A 56 13.19 -2.61 9.89
CA THR A 56 11.95 -2.39 9.15
C THR A 56 10.96 -3.53 9.37
N VAL A 57 9.67 -3.18 9.45
CA VAL A 57 8.56 -4.13 9.44
C VAL A 57 7.59 -3.74 8.35
N ILE A 58 7.39 -4.63 7.39
CA ILE A 58 6.41 -4.46 6.31
C ILE A 58 5.22 -5.38 6.61
N VAL A 59 4.02 -4.79 6.65
CA VAL A 59 2.77 -5.52 6.82
C VAL A 59 1.87 -5.27 5.62
N GLY A 60 1.28 -6.33 5.07
CA GLY A 60 0.35 -6.23 3.93
C GLY A 60 -0.49 -7.47 3.76
N ARG A 61 -1.36 -7.49 2.75
CA ARG A 61 -2.26 -8.63 2.49
C ARG A 61 -1.47 -9.88 2.14
N GLU A 62 -1.84 -11.01 2.75
CA GLU A 62 -1.22 -12.32 2.48
C GLU A 62 -1.61 -12.81 1.07
N PRO A 63 -0.64 -13.06 0.17
CA PRO A 63 -0.92 -13.49 -1.20
C PRO A 63 -1.60 -14.85 -1.29
N GLY A 64 -1.30 -15.76 -0.35
CA GLY A 64 -1.96 -17.06 -0.25
C GLY A 64 -3.45 -16.96 0.06
N ASP A 65 -3.89 -15.86 0.71
CA ASP A 65 -5.31 -15.62 0.96
C ASP A 65 -6.07 -15.29 -0.33
N LEU A 66 -5.46 -14.48 -1.22
CA LEU A 66 -6.01 -14.20 -2.55
C LEU A 66 -6.12 -15.44 -3.44
N ARG A 67 -5.25 -16.45 -3.22
CA ARG A 67 -5.30 -17.72 -3.96
C ARG A 67 -6.35 -18.68 -3.41
N ARG A 68 -6.56 -18.71 -2.10
CA ARG A 68 -7.53 -19.61 -1.43
C ARG A 68 -8.94 -19.06 -1.45
N CYS A 69 -9.07 -17.74 -1.30
CA CYS A 69 -10.31 -17.00 -1.35
C CYS A 69 -10.14 -15.89 -2.38
N ALA A 70 -10.44 -16.22 -3.64
CA ALA A 70 -10.41 -15.23 -4.72
C ALA A 70 -11.33 -14.06 -4.35
N VAL A 71 -10.78 -12.85 -4.38
CA VAL A 71 -11.58 -11.64 -4.24
C VAL A 71 -12.44 -11.53 -5.49
N PRO A 72 -13.77 -11.37 -5.35
CA PRO A 72 -14.63 -11.30 -6.51
C PRO A 72 -14.28 -10.09 -7.36
N ASP A 73 -14.43 -10.28 -8.67
CA ASP A 73 -14.40 -9.19 -9.62
C ASP A 73 -15.64 -8.32 -9.39
N VAL A 74 -15.47 -7.00 -9.42
CA VAL A 74 -16.57 -6.05 -9.17
C VAL A 74 -16.66 -5.06 -10.32
N ALA A 75 -17.79 -5.03 -11.01
CA ALA A 75 -18.08 -4.01 -12.00
C ALA A 75 -18.22 -2.66 -11.31
N LEU A 76 -17.53 -1.64 -11.82
CA LEU A 76 -17.55 -0.29 -11.28
C LEU A 76 -18.58 0.55 -12.02
N GLU A 77 -19.51 1.12 -11.27
CA GLU A 77 -20.41 2.15 -11.77
C GLU A 77 -19.70 3.52 -11.71
N PRO A 78 -19.77 4.34 -12.78
CA PRO A 78 -19.14 5.66 -12.79
C PRO A 78 -19.64 6.56 -11.66
N GLY A 79 -18.73 7.25 -10.99
CA GLY A 79 -19.05 8.18 -9.91
C GLY A 79 -19.50 7.52 -8.59
N ARG A 80 -19.66 6.19 -8.56
CA ARG A 80 -20.04 5.44 -7.35
C ARG A 80 -18.81 4.82 -6.70
N ALA A 81 -18.59 5.19 -5.44
CA ALA A 81 -17.52 4.60 -4.63
C ALA A 81 -17.86 3.16 -4.23
N VAL A 82 -16.90 2.25 -4.39
CA VAL A 82 -17.01 0.84 -4.02
C VAL A 82 -15.78 0.42 -3.22
N VAL A 83 -15.99 -0.29 -2.11
CA VAL A 83 -14.89 -0.90 -1.34
C VAL A 83 -14.60 -2.30 -1.84
N TRP A 84 -13.42 -2.50 -2.40
CA TRP A 84 -12.91 -3.75 -2.95
C TRP A 84 -11.85 -4.39 -2.04
N ASP A 85 -11.94 -5.71 -1.84
CA ASP A 85 -11.10 -6.52 -0.92
C ASP A 85 -11.01 -5.95 0.52
N GLY A 86 -11.99 -5.12 0.93
CA GLY A 86 -11.99 -4.44 2.22
C GLY A 86 -10.89 -3.39 2.41
N ARG A 87 -9.98 -3.20 1.46
CA ARG A 87 -8.77 -2.35 1.60
C ARG A 87 -8.76 -1.14 0.68
N TYR A 88 -9.36 -1.23 -0.49
CA TYR A 88 -9.35 -0.15 -1.47
C TYR A 88 -10.76 0.35 -1.70
N GLU A 89 -10.97 1.65 -1.57
CA GLU A 89 -12.15 2.32 -2.10
C GLU A 89 -11.82 2.81 -3.51
N LEU A 90 -12.67 2.49 -4.48
CA LEU A 90 -12.50 2.86 -5.88
C LEU A 90 -13.72 3.60 -6.39
N THR A 91 -13.48 4.68 -7.14
CA THR A 91 -14.52 5.40 -7.89
C THR A 91 -14.09 5.49 -9.34
N ALA A 92 -14.78 4.76 -10.22
CA ALA A 92 -14.51 4.82 -11.66
C ALA A 92 -14.98 6.15 -12.24
N ARG A 93 -14.21 6.69 -13.20
CA ARG A 93 -14.56 7.92 -13.93
C ARG A 93 -15.45 7.67 -15.15
N GLU A 94 -15.36 6.46 -15.70
CA GLU A 94 -15.99 6.04 -16.94
C GLU A 94 -16.60 4.64 -16.78
N PRO A 95 -17.64 4.28 -17.55
CA PRO A 95 -18.28 2.98 -17.45
C PRO A 95 -17.45 1.85 -18.06
N GLY A 96 -17.81 0.62 -17.70
CA GLY A 96 -17.30 -0.62 -18.30
C GLY A 96 -15.96 -1.10 -17.72
N TRP A 97 -15.56 -0.58 -16.57
CA TRP A 97 -14.39 -1.08 -15.83
C TRP A 97 -14.82 -2.10 -14.77
N THR A 98 -14.09 -3.20 -14.71
CA THR A 98 -14.21 -4.20 -13.64
C THR A 98 -12.92 -4.22 -12.83
N VAL A 99 -13.01 -4.12 -11.51
CA VAL A 99 -11.86 -4.24 -10.60
C VAL A 99 -11.60 -5.69 -10.22
N THR A 100 -10.32 -6.05 -10.22
CA THR A 100 -9.82 -7.36 -9.78
C THR A 100 -8.39 -7.24 -9.25
N ALA A 101 -7.85 -8.35 -8.76
CA ALA A 101 -6.48 -8.46 -8.31
C ALA A 101 -5.50 -8.56 -9.49
N ALA A 102 -4.33 -7.93 -9.36
CA ALA A 102 -3.25 -8.02 -10.34
C ALA A 102 -2.71 -9.46 -10.52
N LEU A 103 -2.97 -10.36 -9.56
CA LEU A 103 -2.57 -11.75 -9.63
C LEU A 103 -3.09 -12.42 -10.92
N GLY A 104 -2.19 -13.07 -11.66
CA GLY A 104 -2.49 -13.66 -12.97
C GLY A 104 -2.57 -12.64 -14.13
N ARG A 105 -2.52 -11.33 -13.84
CA ARG A 105 -2.67 -10.24 -14.83
C ARG A 105 -1.47 -9.30 -14.92
N LEU A 106 -0.44 -9.48 -14.10
CA LEU A 106 0.79 -8.67 -14.11
C LEU A 106 1.45 -8.60 -15.51
N ALA A 107 1.40 -9.69 -16.27
CA ALA A 107 1.94 -9.75 -17.64
C ALA A 107 1.07 -9.02 -18.67
N ARG A 108 -0.18 -8.65 -18.34
CA ARG A 108 -1.05 -7.85 -19.22
C ARG A 108 -0.90 -6.35 -19.00
N LEU A 109 -0.23 -5.95 -17.91
CA LEU A 109 0.06 -4.54 -17.64
C LEU A 109 1.07 -3.99 -18.64
N SER A 110 0.90 -2.71 -18.98
CA SER A 110 1.88 -1.95 -19.76
C SER A 110 3.25 -1.90 -19.07
N PRO A 111 4.35 -1.67 -19.80
CA PRO A 111 5.68 -1.52 -19.19
C PRO A 111 5.74 -0.43 -18.11
N ALA A 112 5.03 0.69 -18.32
CA ALA A 112 4.94 1.79 -17.36
C ALA A 112 4.27 1.35 -16.06
N ASP A 113 3.15 0.62 -16.15
CA ASP A 113 2.44 0.11 -14.97
C ASP A 113 3.24 -0.98 -14.25
N ARG A 114 3.93 -1.86 -14.98
CA ARG A 114 4.85 -2.83 -14.37
C ARG A 114 5.98 -2.15 -13.59
N LYS A 115 6.48 -0.99 -14.04
CA LYS A 115 7.49 -0.21 -13.31
C LYS A 115 6.94 0.31 -11.98
N ILE A 116 5.69 0.76 -11.95
CA ILE A 116 5.02 1.19 -10.71
C ILE A 116 4.83 -0.01 -9.77
N VAL A 117 4.31 -1.13 -10.26
CA VAL A 117 4.10 -2.35 -9.47
C VAL A 117 5.39 -2.86 -8.84
N ARG A 118 6.53 -2.74 -9.54
CA ARG A 118 7.83 -3.20 -9.03
C ARG A 118 8.28 -2.47 -7.76
N ARG A 119 7.75 -1.28 -7.47
CA ARG A 119 8.01 -0.55 -6.22
C ARG A 119 7.42 -1.25 -5.00
N ALA A 120 6.36 -2.05 -5.18
CA ALA A 120 5.81 -2.86 -4.11
C ALA A 120 6.65 -4.14 -3.90
N PRO A 121 6.73 -4.66 -2.65
CA PRO A 121 7.36 -5.94 -2.35
C PRO A 121 6.82 -7.05 -3.24
N ALA A 122 7.69 -7.96 -3.70
CA ALA A 122 7.32 -8.99 -4.69
C ALA A 122 6.08 -9.80 -4.32
N TRP A 123 5.94 -10.13 -3.03
CA TRP A 123 4.79 -10.85 -2.51
C TRP A 123 3.50 -10.02 -2.59
N ALA A 124 3.54 -8.70 -2.39
CA ALA A 124 2.35 -7.83 -2.37
C ALA A 124 1.81 -7.48 -3.76
N ARG A 125 2.62 -7.63 -4.82
CA ARG A 125 2.29 -7.17 -6.18
C ARG A 125 0.98 -7.73 -6.73
N GLY A 126 0.72 -9.01 -6.45
CA GLY A 126 -0.52 -9.67 -6.90
C GLY A 126 -1.79 -9.13 -6.24
N ALA A 127 -1.66 -8.47 -5.09
CA ALA A 127 -2.76 -7.92 -4.30
C ALA A 127 -3.13 -6.47 -4.65
N LEU A 128 -2.46 -5.89 -5.65
CA LEU A 128 -2.76 -4.54 -6.13
C LEU A 128 -4.03 -4.55 -6.98
N PRO A 129 -4.89 -3.53 -6.87
CA PRO A 129 -6.08 -3.41 -7.69
C PRO A 129 -5.70 -3.08 -9.14
N VAL A 130 -6.27 -3.84 -10.07
CA VAL A 130 -6.21 -3.56 -11.51
C VAL A 130 -7.61 -3.45 -12.06
N LEU A 131 -7.75 -2.70 -13.16
CA LEU A 131 -8.98 -2.59 -13.92
C LEU A 131 -8.80 -3.25 -15.27
N TYR A 132 -9.85 -3.90 -15.73
CA TYR A 132 -9.94 -4.44 -17.07
C TYR A 132 -11.35 -4.22 -17.64
N ARG A 133 -11.48 -4.33 -18.96
CA ARG A 133 -12.76 -4.34 -19.66
C ARG A 133 -13.06 -5.76 -20.16
N GLU A 134 -14.31 -6.19 -20.09
CA GLU A 134 -14.72 -7.54 -20.49
C GLU A 134 -14.61 -7.78 -22.01
N ASP A 135 -14.62 -6.71 -22.80
CA ASP A 135 -14.41 -6.73 -24.27
C ASP A 135 -12.99 -7.16 -24.68
N GLY A 136 -12.12 -7.49 -23.72
CA GLY A 136 -10.74 -7.90 -23.96
C GLY A 136 -9.75 -6.74 -24.05
N GLY A 137 -10.18 -5.52 -23.70
CA GLY A 137 -9.32 -4.34 -23.64
C GLY A 137 -8.19 -4.42 -22.60
N ASP A 138 -7.37 -3.36 -22.58
CA ASP A 138 -6.16 -3.29 -21.77
C ASP A 138 -6.43 -3.47 -20.27
N THR A 139 -5.57 -4.27 -19.61
CA THR A 139 -5.49 -4.29 -18.15
C THR A 139 -4.57 -3.18 -17.68
N VAL A 140 -5.06 -2.33 -16.77
CA VAL A 140 -4.33 -1.18 -16.25
C VAL A 140 -4.33 -1.17 -14.73
N LEU A 141 -3.36 -0.48 -14.11
CA LEU A 141 -3.46 -0.20 -12.68
C LEU A 141 -4.69 0.65 -12.37
N ALA A 142 -5.38 0.36 -11.28
CA ALA A 142 -6.67 0.98 -11.01
C ALA A 142 -6.61 2.52 -10.91
N GLY A 143 -5.54 3.07 -10.32
CA GLY A 143 -5.31 4.52 -10.22
C GLY A 143 -5.14 5.24 -11.57
N ARG A 144 -5.09 4.52 -12.70
CA ARG A 144 -5.06 5.13 -14.05
C ARG A 144 -6.44 5.59 -14.50
N ARG A 145 -7.51 4.92 -14.07
CA ARG A 145 -8.87 5.08 -14.61
C ARG A 145 -9.94 5.25 -13.52
N ALA A 146 -9.58 4.98 -12.28
CA ALA A 146 -10.40 5.23 -11.10
C ALA A 146 -9.61 6.06 -10.10
N GLU A 147 -10.33 6.83 -9.30
CA GLU A 147 -9.79 7.31 -8.03
C GLU A 147 -9.70 6.11 -7.10
N VAL A 148 -8.51 5.87 -6.54
CA VAL A 148 -8.26 4.75 -5.64
C VAL A 148 -7.74 5.27 -4.33
N ARG A 149 -8.39 4.85 -3.24
CA ARG A 149 -8.06 5.24 -1.88
C ARG A 149 -7.75 4.00 -1.04
N ASN A 150 -6.57 3.95 -0.42
CA ASN A 150 -6.23 2.87 0.50
C ASN A 150 -6.82 3.14 1.90
N LEU A 151 -7.73 2.29 2.34
CA LEU A 151 -8.42 2.42 3.61
C LEU A 151 -7.59 1.92 4.80
N ALA A 152 -6.59 1.08 4.59
CA ALA A 152 -5.77 0.51 5.66
C ALA A 152 -5.07 1.57 6.53
N PRO A 153 -4.29 2.53 5.99
CA PRO A 153 -3.64 3.55 6.81
C PRO A 153 -4.65 4.47 7.50
N ARG A 154 -5.79 4.77 6.85
CA ARG A 154 -6.84 5.62 7.41
C ARG A 154 -7.55 4.98 8.60
N ARG A 155 -7.92 3.70 8.45
CA ARG A 155 -8.48 2.91 9.56
C ARG A 155 -7.50 2.75 10.69
N LEU A 156 -6.21 2.57 10.38
CA LEU A 156 -5.16 2.49 11.39
C LEU A 156 -5.08 3.78 12.20
N LYS A 157 -4.97 4.95 11.56
CA LYS A 157 -4.94 6.26 12.25
C LYS A 157 -6.15 6.48 13.14
N HIS A 158 -7.35 6.25 12.58
CA HIS A 158 -8.59 6.38 13.34
C HIS A 158 -8.64 5.43 14.55
N ALA A 159 -8.18 4.18 14.40
CA ALA A 159 -8.18 3.20 15.47
C ALA A 159 -7.08 3.43 16.53
N LEU A 160 -6.01 4.13 16.18
CA LEU A 160 -4.96 4.57 17.10
C LEU A 160 -5.28 5.90 17.80
N GLY A 161 -6.36 6.59 17.39
CA GLY A 161 -6.79 7.85 18.00
C GLY A 161 -5.97 9.07 17.53
N GLU A 162 -5.22 8.94 16.44
CA GLU A 162 -4.48 10.04 15.84
C GLU A 162 -5.45 10.94 15.06
N THR A 163 -5.65 12.17 15.56
CA THR A 163 -6.27 13.26 14.80
C THR A 163 -5.35 13.61 13.63
N THR A 164 -5.90 13.71 12.41
CA THR A 164 -5.16 13.93 11.15
C THR A 164 -4.17 15.09 11.27
N GLN A 165 -2.86 14.83 11.39
CA GLN A 165 -1.84 15.84 11.11
C GLN A 165 -1.70 15.99 9.59
N GLU A 166 -1.68 17.23 9.11
CA GLU A 166 -1.56 17.59 7.67
C GLU A 166 -0.31 16.99 6.99
N ALA A 167 0.76 16.71 7.73
CA ALA A 167 2.01 16.17 7.20
C ALA A 167 1.86 14.78 6.54
N ASP A 168 0.82 14.02 6.89
CA ASP A 168 0.62 12.68 6.35
C ASP A 168 -0.19 12.64 5.04
N LEU A 169 -0.64 13.78 4.53
CA LEU A 169 -1.39 13.87 3.28
C LEU A 169 -0.54 13.51 2.04
N PHE A 170 0.79 13.51 2.19
CA PHE A 170 1.74 13.44 1.06
C PHE A 170 2.32 12.05 0.78
N LEU A 171 2.07 11.04 1.63
CA LEU A 171 2.59 9.69 1.41
C LEU A 171 1.57 8.82 0.69
N ALA A 172 1.60 8.86 -0.64
CA ALA A 172 0.81 7.93 -1.46
C ALA A 172 1.21 6.47 -1.14
N VAL A 173 0.26 5.68 -0.62
CA VAL A 173 0.47 4.26 -0.35
C VAL A 173 0.35 3.48 -1.66
N HIS A 174 1.07 2.36 -1.81
CA HIS A 174 1.03 1.56 -3.02
C HIS A 174 -0.42 1.24 -3.47
N GLY A 175 -0.74 1.58 -4.72
CA GLY A 175 -2.07 1.39 -5.31
C GLY A 175 -3.04 2.56 -5.13
N GLU A 176 -2.70 3.55 -4.29
CA GLU A 176 -3.46 4.79 -4.16
C GLU A 176 -3.21 5.72 -5.35
N THR A 177 -4.24 6.48 -5.74
CA THR A 177 -4.05 7.60 -6.67
C THR A 177 -3.31 8.70 -5.90
N PRO A 178 -2.11 9.14 -6.35
CA PRO A 178 -1.42 10.24 -5.69
C PRO A 178 -2.33 11.47 -5.60
N PRO A 179 -2.27 12.26 -4.53
CA PRO A 179 -2.90 13.58 -4.51
C PRO A 179 -2.46 14.36 -5.75
N THR A 180 -3.39 15.07 -6.39
CA THR A 180 -3.01 16.03 -7.44
C THR A 180 -2.24 17.14 -6.74
N ASP A 181 -0.92 17.16 -6.87
CA ASP A 181 -0.07 18.18 -6.26
C ASP A 181 -0.53 19.57 -6.70
N LEU A 182 -1.21 20.29 -5.81
CA LEU A 182 -1.52 21.71 -6.01
C LEU A 182 -0.36 22.62 -5.57
N PHE A 183 0.72 22.04 -5.06
CA PHE A 183 1.94 22.75 -4.69
C PHE A 183 3.17 21.92 -5.10
N SER A 184 3.73 22.28 -6.25
CA SER A 184 5.06 21.84 -6.67
C SER A 184 6.09 22.44 -5.73
N PHE A 185 6.80 21.62 -4.94
CA PHE A 185 8.04 22.06 -4.34
C PHE A 185 9.10 22.07 -5.44
N GLU A 186 9.43 23.28 -5.89
CA GLU A 186 10.52 23.59 -6.81
C GLU A 186 11.85 23.00 -6.33
N ASP A 187 12.67 22.65 -7.32
CA ASP A 187 14.05 22.16 -7.20
C ASP A 187 14.87 23.00 -6.20
N ASN A 188 15.14 22.45 -5.01
CA ASN A 188 16.21 22.99 -4.18
C ASN A 188 17.51 22.27 -4.54
N LYS A 189 18.11 22.69 -5.67
CA LYS A 189 19.51 22.36 -5.95
C LYS A 189 20.38 22.97 -4.85
N HIS A 190 21.12 22.11 -4.17
CA HIS A 190 22.25 22.48 -3.35
C HIS A 190 23.20 23.37 -4.16
N ASP A 191 23.19 24.66 -3.87
CA ASP A 191 24.33 25.53 -4.15
C ASP A 191 25.45 25.14 -3.20
N ALA A 192 26.50 24.54 -3.76
CA ALA A 192 27.77 24.35 -3.07
C ALA A 192 28.44 25.72 -2.87
N PRO A 193 29.06 25.98 -1.72
CA PRO A 193 29.71 27.27 -1.49
C PRO A 193 30.95 27.42 -2.39
N HIS A 194 30.93 28.46 -3.22
CA HIS A 194 32.09 28.99 -3.93
C HIS A 194 33.22 29.31 -2.93
N GLY A 195 34.29 28.51 -2.96
CA GLY A 195 35.56 28.89 -2.32
C GLY A 195 36.29 29.95 -3.15
N PRO A 196 36.95 30.95 -2.53
CA PRO A 196 37.62 32.02 -3.26
C PRO A 196 38.90 31.51 -3.96
N PRO A 197 39.34 32.15 -5.06
CA PRO A 197 40.55 31.77 -5.76
C PRO A 197 41.78 32.07 -4.87
N ARG A 198 42.68 31.10 -4.76
CA ARG A 198 43.98 31.31 -4.12
C ARG A 198 44.92 32.00 -5.11
N ASP A 199 45.41 33.16 -4.69
CA ASP A 199 46.47 33.91 -5.32
C ASP A 199 47.72 33.05 -5.54
N ARG A 200 48.33 33.18 -6.72
CA ARG A 200 49.72 32.78 -6.97
C ARG A 200 50.56 34.05 -6.97
N GLU A 201 51.49 34.14 -6.03
CA GLU A 201 52.74 34.90 -6.15
C GLU A 201 53.91 33.90 -6.10
N PRO A 202 55.12 34.28 -6.54
CA PRO A 202 55.53 35.48 -7.28
C PRO A 202 55.96 35.19 -8.73
#